data_AF-A0A3Q0HFP0-F1
#
_entry.id   AF-A0A3Q0HFP0-F1
#
_cell.length_a   1.000
_cell.length_b   1.000
_cell.length_c   1.000
_cell.angle_alpha   90.00
_cell.angle_beta   90.00
_cell.angle_gamma   90.00
#
_symmetry.space_group_name_H-M   'P 1'
#
loop_
_entity.id
_entity.type
_entity.pdbx_description
1 polymer ?
#
loop_
_entity_poly.entity_id
_entity_poly.type
_entity_poly.pdbx_seq_one_letter_code
_entity_poly.pdbx_strand_id
1 'polypeptide(L)'
;MSWRLPFATCKLPTNVTLTMASVLLLSVHSGIFVSDLYHFAISQRFDLMSFPSTTVLLFSQVLSFYLALLGALYSMGAKDNVLKTFALTSLVTNFAAFFGRFCLEYLTLEYRQEVY
;
A
#
# COMPACT_ATOMS: atom_id res chain seq x y z
N MET A 1 5.36 26.03 -30.09
CA MET A 1 5.37 24.55 -30.00
C MET A 1 4.87 24.15 -28.62
N SER A 2 3.64 23.63 -28.54
CA SER A 2 3.02 23.18 -27.28
C SER A 2 3.33 21.69 -27.10
N TRP A 3 4.32 21.38 -26.27
CA TRP A 3 4.62 20.01 -25.84
C TRP A 3 3.51 19.49 -24.93
N ARG A 4 2.42 18.97 -25.51
CA ARG A 4 1.45 18.15 -24.77
C ARG A 4 1.87 16.70 -24.94
N LEU A 5 2.64 16.21 -23.97
CA LEU A 5 2.83 14.77 -23.80
C LEU A 5 1.45 14.13 -23.63
N PRO A 6 1.07 13.12 -24.43
CA PRO A 6 -0.21 12.43 -24.33
C PRO A 6 -0.15 11.44 -23.17
N PHE A 7 0.07 11.92 -21.96
CA PHE A 7 -0.23 11.10 -20.79
C PHE A 7 -1.75 11.00 -20.72
N ALA A 8 -2.26 9.76 -20.77
CA ALA A 8 -3.66 9.46 -20.59
C ALA A 8 -4.11 10.08 -19.26
N THR A 9 -4.79 11.21 -19.33
CA THR A 9 -5.32 11.90 -18.15
C THR A 9 -6.61 11.19 -17.78
N CYS A 10 -6.49 10.17 -16.92
CA CYS A 10 -7.65 9.57 -16.29
C CYS A 10 -8.29 10.62 -15.37
N LYS A 11 -9.34 11.30 -15.84
CA LYS A 11 -10.11 12.24 -15.03
C LYS A 11 -10.96 11.46 -14.03
N LEU A 12 -10.33 10.99 -12.97
CA LEU A 12 -11.03 10.40 -11.84
C LEU A 12 -11.85 11.50 -11.14
N PRO A 13 -13.13 11.24 -10.79
CA PRO A 13 -13.90 12.16 -9.98
C PRO A 13 -13.14 12.46 -8.69
N THR A 14 -13.07 13.73 -8.28
CA THR A 14 -12.29 14.18 -7.10
C THR A 14 -12.56 13.32 -5.85
N ASN A 15 -13.79 12.82 -5.71
CA ASN A 15 -14.25 12.02 -4.58
C ASN A 15 -13.69 10.58 -4.54
N VAL A 16 -13.16 10.05 -5.65
CA VAL A 16 -12.60 8.68 -5.74
C VAL A 16 -11.09 8.66 -5.94
N THR A 17 -10.48 9.77 -6.36
CA THR A 17 -9.05 9.80 -6.72
C THR A 17 -8.14 9.37 -5.56
N LEU A 18 -8.43 9.80 -4.33
CA LEU A 18 -7.64 9.42 -3.15
C LEU A 18 -7.77 7.94 -2.81
N THR A 19 -9.00 7.41 -2.84
CA THR A 19 -9.25 5.98 -2.63
C THR A 19 -8.57 5.15 -3.71
N MET A 20 -8.64 5.56 -4.98
CA MET A 20 -7.93 4.88 -6.08
C MET A 20 -6.41 4.89 -5.91
N ALA A 21 -5.84 6.04 -5.55
CA ALA A 21 -4.40 6.13 -5.28
C ALA A 21 -3.98 5.19 -4.13
N SER A 22 -4.78 5.13 -3.06
CA SER A 22 -4.52 4.22 -1.94
C SER A 22 -4.62 2.74 -2.33
N VAL A 23 -5.55 2.37 -3.22
CA VAL A 23 -5.71 0.98 -3.69
C VAL A 23 -4.57 0.56 -4.61
N LEU A 24 -4.10 1.47 -5.46
CA LEU A 24 -2.95 1.20 -6.33
C LEU A 24 -1.67 0.97 -5.51
N LEU A 25 -1.40 1.83 -4.54
CA LEU A 25 -0.28 1.64 -3.62
C LEU A 25 -0.44 0.34 -2.83
N LEU A 26 -1.62 0.08 -2.26
CA LEU A 26 -1.92 -1.17 -1.56
C LEU A 26 -1.66 -2.40 -2.43
N SER A 27 -1.95 -2.34 -3.73
CA SER A 27 -1.71 -3.45 -4.66
C SER A 27 -0.21 -3.73 -4.84
N VAL A 28 0.60 -2.68 -4.95
CA VAL A 28 2.07 -2.79 -4.98
C VAL A 28 2.58 -3.40 -3.66
N HIS A 29 2.12 -2.88 -2.52
CA HIS A 29 2.48 -3.41 -1.20
C HIS A 29 2.08 -4.87 -1.03
N SER A 30 0.90 -5.25 -1.51
CA SER A 30 0.41 -6.63 -1.45
C SER A 30 1.28 -7.57 -2.27
N GLY A 31 1.70 -7.16 -3.47
CA GLY A 31 2.62 -7.97 -4.30
C GLY A 31 3.97 -8.21 -3.62
N ILE A 32 4.56 -7.16 -3.05
CA ILE A 32 5.83 -7.25 -2.32
C ILE A 32 5.65 -8.13 -1.07
N PHE A 33 4.56 -7.93 -0.33
CA PHE A 33 4.26 -8.72 0.86
C PHE A 33 4.07 -10.21 0.56
N VAL A 34 3.37 -10.56 -0.53
CA VAL A 34 3.23 -11.95 -0.99
C VAL A 34 4.58 -12.54 -1.39
N SER A 35 5.42 -11.78 -2.10
CA SER A 35 6.78 -12.22 -2.45
C SER A 35 7.62 -12.51 -1.21
N ASP A 36 7.57 -11.63 -0.21
CA ASP A 36 8.30 -11.80 1.04
C ASP A 36 7.75 -12.96 1.87
N LEU A 37 6.42 -13.15 1.92
CA LEU A 37 5.81 -14.34 2.54
C LEU A 37 6.25 -15.63 1.85
N TYR A 38 6.33 -15.64 0.53
CA TYR A 38 6.82 -16.80 -0.22
C TYR A 38 8.28 -17.10 0.14
N HIS A 39 9.13 -16.08 0.20
CA HIS A 39 10.53 -16.26 0.56
C HIS A 39 10.73 -16.67 2.03
N PHE A 40 9.90 -16.14 2.93
CA PHE A 40 9.92 -16.45 4.35
C PHE A 40 9.36 -17.84 4.67
N ALA A 41 8.25 -18.24 4.07
CA ALA A 41 7.54 -19.47 4.43
C ALA A 41 7.94 -20.67 3.58
N ILE A 42 8.24 -20.47 2.29
CA ILE A 42 8.42 -21.56 1.32
C ILE A 42 9.89 -21.69 0.93
N SER A 43 10.48 -20.65 0.35
CA SER A 43 11.82 -20.79 -0.24
C SER A 43 12.97 -20.68 0.77
N GLN A 44 12.72 -20.16 1.97
CA GLN A 44 13.74 -19.87 3.01
C GLN A 44 14.92 -19.05 2.48
N ARG A 45 14.65 -18.09 1.57
CA ARG A 45 15.67 -17.24 0.92
C ARG A 45 15.56 -15.80 1.41
N PHE A 46 16.14 -15.54 2.57
CA PHE A 46 16.07 -14.23 3.25
C PHE A 46 16.83 -13.12 2.52
N ASP A 47 17.82 -13.48 1.69
CA ASP A 47 18.58 -12.57 0.83
C ASP A 47 17.71 -11.93 -0.27
N LEU A 48 16.62 -12.58 -0.66
CA LEU A 48 15.67 -12.10 -1.66
C LEU A 48 14.50 -11.31 -1.06
N MET A 49 14.41 -11.22 0.27
CA MET A 49 13.38 -10.42 0.92
C MET A 49 13.67 -8.93 0.76
N SER A 50 12.62 -8.12 0.78
CA SER A 50 12.73 -6.67 0.54
C SER A 50 13.32 -5.84 1.70
N PHE A 51 14.15 -6.44 2.57
CA PHE A 51 14.80 -5.77 3.70
C PHE A 51 15.55 -4.48 3.35
N PRO A 52 16.34 -4.42 2.26
CA PRO A 52 17.08 -3.19 1.91
C PRO A 52 16.17 -2.00 1.60
N SER A 53 14.90 -2.27 1.22
CA SER A 53 13.91 -1.25 0.88
C SER A 53 12.93 -0.96 2.01
N THR A 54 13.14 -1.52 3.21
CA THR A 54 12.20 -1.41 4.36
C THR A 54 11.79 0.03 4.64
N THR A 55 12.74 0.97 4.71
CA THR A 55 12.43 2.38 4.99
C THR A 55 11.51 3.00 3.95
N VAL A 56 11.78 2.73 2.66
CA VAL A 56 10.96 3.23 1.55
C VAL A 56 9.58 2.60 1.58
N LEU A 57 9.50 1.30 1.84
CA LEU A 57 8.25 0.55 1.95
C LEU A 57 7.40 1.02 3.12
N LEU A 58 8.00 1.27 4.29
CA LEU A 58 7.28 1.81 5.44
C LEU A 58 6.70 3.19 5.12
N PHE A 59 7.50 4.08 4.53
CA PHE A 59 7.07 5.42 4.16
C PHE A 59 5.91 5.39 3.15
N SER A 60 6.04 4.60 2.07
CA SER A 60 4.99 4.50 1.06
C SER A 60 3.73 3.81 1.59
N GLN A 61 3.85 2.91 2.56
CA GLN A 61 2.71 2.25 3.19
C GLN A 61 1.95 3.19 4.12
N VAL A 62 2.65 4.03 4.89
CA VAL A 62 2.03 5.11 5.68
C VAL A 62 1.33 6.10 4.76
N LEU A 63 1.94 6.46 3.63
CA LEU A 63 1.30 7.32 2.62
C LEU A 63 0.04 6.66 2.04
N SER A 64 0.10 5.38 1.71
CA SER A 64 -1.05 4.60 1.22
C SER A 64 -2.21 4.60 2.22
N PHE A 65 -1.91 4.36 3.49
CA PHE A 65 -2.88 4.41 4.58
C PHE A 65 -3.47 5.82 4.75
N TYR A 66 -2.64 6.86 4.72
CA TYR A 66 -3.11 8.25 4.82
C TYR A 66 -4.05 8.64 3.68
N LEU A 67 -3.74 8.24 2.44
CA LEU A 67 -4.61 8.43 1.29
C LEU A 67 -5.94 7.67 1.44
N ALA A 68 -5.90 6.45 1.97
CA ALA A 68 -7.11 5.67 2.25
C ALA A 68 -7.97 6.34 3.33
N LEU A 69 -7.34 6.88 4.37
CA LEU A 69 -8.02 7.61 5.45
C LEU A 69 -8.71 8.86 4.91
N LEU A 70 -8.01 9.70 4.16
CA LEU A 70 -8.62 10.87 3.52
C LEU A 70 -9.74 10.46 2.57
N GLY A 71 -9.53 9.42 1.75
CA GLY A 71 -10.56 8.88 0.86
C GLY A 71 -11.82 8.43 1.62
N ALA A 72 -11.65 7.74 2.75
CA ALA A 72 -12.76 7.34 3.61
C ALA A 72 -13.48 8.55 4.23
N LEU A 73 -12.73 9.54 4.74
CA LEU A 73 -13.31 10.77 5.29
C LEU A 73 -14.12 11.54 4.24
N TYR A 74 -13.60 11.72 3.03
CA TYR A 74 -14.32 12.39 1.94
C TYR A 74 -15.52 11.59 1.46
N SER A 75 -15.44 10.26 1.47
CA SER A 75 -16.57 9.39 1.10
C SER A 75 -17.75 9.50 2.09
N MET A 76 -17.50 9.85 3.36
CA MET A 76 -18.58 9.97 4.35
C MET A 76 -19.62 11.04 4.00
N GLY A 77 -19.20 12.11 3.31
CA GLY A 77 -20.09 13.15 2.78
C GLY A 77 -20.85 12.75 1.52
N ALA A 78 -20.49 11.63 0.87
CA ALA A 78 -21.16 11.17 -0.34
C ALA A 78 -22.53 10.51 -0.04
N LYS A 79 -23.48 10.65 -0.96
CA LYS A 79 -24.79 9.96 -0.84
C LYS A 79 -24.72 8.48 -1.27
N ASP A 80 -23.63 8.10 -1.95
CA ASP A 80 -23.41 6.77 -2.50
C ASP A 80 -22.81 5.81 -1.45
N ASN A 81 -23.58 4.79 -1.07
CA ASN A 81 -23.17 3.77 -0.12
C ASN A 81 -22.11 2.81 -0.67
N VAL A 82 -22.05 2.60 -1.98
CA VAL A 82 -21.04 1.76 -2.63
C VAL A 82 -19.68 2.43 -2.50
N LEU A 83 -19.62 3.73 -2.79
CA LEU A 83 -18.39 4.51 -2.66
C LEU A 83 -17.87 4.55 -1.21
N LYS A 84 -18.77 4.75 -0.25
CA LYS A 84 -18.46 4.69 1.19
C LYS A 84 -17.86 3.35 1.58
N THR A 85 -18.57 2.27 1.24
CA THR A 85 -18.13 0.91 1.56
C THR A 85 -16.77 0.62 0.93
N PHE A 86 -16.59 0.99 -0.33
CA PHE A 86 -15.33 0.80 -1.05
C PHE A 86 -14.16 1.56 -0.40
N ALA A 87 -14.37 2.81 0.01
CA ALA A 87 -13.34 3.60 0.69
C ALA A 87 -12.99 3.05 2.09
N LEU A 88 -14.01 2.62 2.86
CA LEU A 88 -13.82 1.95 4.14
C LEU A 88 -13.07 0.62 4.00
N THR A 89 -13.41 -0.19 2.98
CA THR A 89 -12.69 -1.42 2.68
C THR A 89 -11.22 -1.12 2.40
N SER A 90 -10.92 -0.12 1.54
CA SER A 90 -9.54 0.29 1.25
C SER A 90 -8.77 0.65 2.53
N LEU A 91 -9.40 1.42 3.43
CA LEU A 91 -8.80 1.80 4.72
C LEU A 91 -8.48 0.58 5.59
N VAL A 92 -9.44 -0.32 5.76
CA VAL A 92 -9.25 -1.55 6.56
C VAL A 92 -8.16 -2.43 5.96
N THR A 93 -8.14 -2.61 4.64
CA THR A 93 -7.11 -3.43 3.97
C THR A 93 -5.73 -2.79 4.03
N ASN A 94 -5.62 -1.46 3.97
CA ASN A 94 -4.35 -0.76 4.16
C ASN A 94 -3.80 -0.97 5.57
N PHE A 95 -4.66 -0.88 6.58
CA PHE A 95 -4.29 -1.17 7.97
C PHE A 95 -3.84 -2.63 8.13
N ALA A 96 -4.59 -3.58 7.60
CA ALA A 96 -4.25 -5.00 7.67
C ALA A 96 -2.92 -5.30 6.98
N ALA A 97 -2.66 -4.71 5.80
CA ALA A 97 -1.40 -4.87 5.10
C ALA A 97 -0.22 -4.29 5.90
N PHE A 98 -0.40 -3.11 6.52
CA PHE A 98 0.62 -2.51 7.38
C PHE A 98 0.92 -3.40 8.58
N PHE A 99 -0.11 -3.90 9.25
CA PHE A 99 0.05 -4.79 10.40
C PHE A 99 0.72 -6.12 10.01
N GLY A 100 0.28 -6.74 8.90
CA GLY A 100 0.90 -7.96 8.39
C GLY A 100 2.37 -7.77 8.04
N ARG A 101 2.72 -6.63 7.44
CA ARG A 101 4.11 -6.27 7.17
C ARG A 101 4.92 -6.13 8.45
N PHE A 102 4.39 -5.40 9.43
CA PHE A 102 5.04 -5.24 10.73
C PHE A 102 5.29 -6.59 11.43
N CYS A 103 4.31 -7.49 11.42
CA CYS A 103 4.48 -8.84 11.96
C CYS A 103 5.59 -9.62 11.24
N LEU A 104 5.64 -9.56 9.90
CA LEU A 104 6.68 -10.25 9.13
C LEU A 104 8.08 -9.70 9.42
N GLU A 105 8.21 -8.37 9.53
CA GLU A 105 9.48 -7.74 9.90
C GLU A 105 9.91 -8.10 11.32
N TYR A 106 8.97 -8.17 12.26
CA TYR A 106 9.26 -8.64 13.62
C TYR A 106 9.74 -10.10 13.65
N LEU A 107 9.09 -10.99 12.89
CA LEU A 107 9.47 -12.40 12.81
C LEU A 107 10.83 -12.62 12.12
N THR A 108 11.25 -11.67 11.28
CA THR A 108 12.49 -11.78 10.50
C THR A 108 13.64 -10.96 11.07
N LEU A 109 13.46 -10.38 12.25
CA LEU A 109 14.40 -9.43 12.86
C LEU A 109 15.78 -10.06 13.10
N GLU A 110 15.84 -11.33 13.52
CA GLU A 110 17.09 -12.07 13.73
C GLU A 110 17.87 -12.39 12.45
N TYR A 111 17.17 -12.45 11.31
CA TYR A 111 17.78 -12.73 10.00
C TYR A 111 18.28 -11.46 9.30
N ARG A 112 17.90 -10.30 9.81
CA ARG A 112 18.33 -9.02 9.28
C ARG A 112 19.74 -8.74 9.80
N GLN A 113 20.76 -9.00 8.97
CA GLN A 113 22.15 -8.62 9.24
C GLN A 113 22.31 -7.09 9.12
N GLU A 114 21.67 -6.33 10.00
CA GLU A 114 22.00 -4.92 10.17
C GLU A 114 23.37 -4.85 10.85
N VAL A 115 24.43 -4.77 10.03
CA VAL A 115 25.78 -4.49 10.51
C VAL A 115 25.75 -3.08 11.07
N TYR A 116 25.70 -2.97 12.40
CA TYR A 116 25.84 -1.72 13.15
C TYR A 116 27.25 -1.13 13.01
#